data_AF-A0A8D8NVE7-F1
#
_entry.id   AF-A0A8D8NVE7-F1
#
_cell.length_a   1.000
_cell.length_b   1.000
_cell.length_c   1.000
_cell.angle_alpha   90.00
_cell.angle_beta   90.00
_cell.angle_gamma   90.00
#
_symmetry.space_group_name_H-M   'P 1'
#
loop_
_entity.id
_entity.type
_entity.pdbx_description
1 polymer ?
#
loop_
_entity_poly.entity_id
_entity_poly.type
_entity_poly.pdbx_seq_one_letter_code
_entity_poly.pdbx_strand_id
1 'polypeptide(L)'
;LVNAHSDDQRSFFQATSLTERPKLSQPAQILVVSSFKMSFLAYYVIARGEIVSSGVVQVKASRSATFTVTPNAVMTSSSVTIFTINNGDLMQSIVHLKVNDLNNFVNVTLSKNVTEPREKLTMNVQSKPGSMIGLLAVDESVLLMGDGNDITKRSLSEDLQSSKDSDDLEDLGFTVVTDARVKVNLISSRFG
;
A
#
# COMPACT_ATOMS: atom_id res chain seq x y z
N LEU A 1 -19.97 3.24 -50.25
CA LEU A 1 -20.60 2.83 -48.97
C LEU A 1 -19.47 2.55 -48.00
N VAL A 2 -19.14 3.54 -47.17
CA VAL A 2 -18.06 3.47 -46.19
C VAL A 2 -18.62 2.68 -45.01
N ASN A 3 -18.07 1.50 -44.74
CA ASN A 3 -18.46 0.70 -43.59
C ASN A 3 -18.20 1.52 -42.33
N ALA A 4 -19.29 1.86 -41.64
CA ALA A 4 -19.25 2.42 -40.30
C ALA A 4 -18.53 1.43 -39.38
N HIS A 5 -17.30 1.76 -39.01
CA HIS A 5 -16.60 1.09 -37.94
C HIS A 5 -17.36 1.45 -36.65
N SER A 6 -18.04 0.47 -36.07
CA SER A 6 -18.83 0.62 -34.84
C SER A 6 -17.90 0.84 -33.65
N ASP A 7 -17.51 2.09 -33.47
CA ASP A 7 -16.94 2.64 -32.25
C ASP A 7 -18.07 2.84 -31.23
N ASP A 8 -18.43 1.79 -30.45
CA ASP A 8 -19.09 1.97 -29.13
C ASP A 8 -19.22 0.66 -28.30
N GLN A 9 -18.10 0.13 -27.82
CA GLN A 9 -18.10 -0.68 -26.59
C GLN A 9 -16.84 -0.31 -25.81
N ARG A 10 -16.94 0.71 -24.95
CA ARG A 10 -15.85 1.03 -24.01
C ARG A 10 -15.60 -0.19 -23.13
N SER A 11 -14.49 -0.87 -23.39
CA SER A 11 -14.07 -2.00 -22.56
C SER A 11 -13.62 -1.47 -21.21
N PHE A 12 -14.16 -2.02 -20.12
CA PHE A 12 -13.75 -1.64 -18.77
C PHE A 12 -12.98 -2.78 -18.11
N PHE A 13 -12.07 -2.40 -17.24
CA PHE A 13 -11.25 -3.29 -16.41
C PHE A 13 -11.03 -2.58 -15.08
N GLN A 14 -11.56 -3.15 -14.01
CA GLN A 14 -11.56 -2.51 -12.69
C GLN A 14 -11.22 -3.54 -11.62
N ALA A 15 -10.33 -3.15 -10.72
CA ALA A 15 -10.01 -3.90 -9.53
C ALA A 15 -10.53 -3.18 -8.28
N THR A 16 -10.90 -3.95 -7.27
CA THR A 16 -11.36 -3.44 -5.98
C THR A 16 -10.89 -4.36 -4.87
N SER A 17 -10.47 -3.79 -3.74
CA SER A 17 -10.21 -4.59 -2.53
C SER A 17 -11.53 -5.05 -1.92
N LEU A 18 -11.69 -6.35 -1.73
CA LEU A 18 -12.79 -6.92 -0.93
C LEU A 18 -12.46 -6.91 0.56
N THR A 19 -11.21 -6.63 0.93
CA THR A 19 -10.76 -6.57 2.32
C THR A 19 -10.73 -5.11 2.78
N GLU A 20 -11.71 -4.71 3.60
CA GLU A 20 -11.85 -3.34 4.09
C GLU A 20 -10.68 -2.90 4.98
N ARG A 21 -10.15 -3.82 5.80
CA ARG A 21 -9.08 -3.55 6.77
C ARG A 21 -7.97 -4.58 6.61
N PRO A 22 -7.09 -4.44 5.60
CA PRO A 22 -5.99 -5.37 5.41
C PRO A 22 -5.05 -5.35 6.63
N LYS A 23 -4.54 -6.52 7.01
CA LYS A 23 -3.65 -6.72 8.15
C LYS A 23 -2.36 -7.38 7.72
N LEU A 24 -1.28 -7.12 8.45
CA LEU A 24 -0.02 -7.80 8.22
C LEU A 24 -0.18 -9.32 8.33
N SER A 25 0.45 -10.04 7.41
CA SER A 25 0.44 -11.51 7.35
C SER A 25 -0.94 -12.15 7.19
N GLN A 26 -1.97 -11.37 6.83
CA GLN A 26 -3.30 -11.88 6.52
C GLN A 26 -3.60 -11.64 5.03
N PRO A 27 -4.19 -12.61 4.31
CA PRO A 27 -4.51 -12.42 2.90
C PRO A 27 -5.56 -11.31 2.70
N ALA A 28 -5.23 -10.29 1.89
CA ALA A 28 -6.17 -9.30 1.39
C ALA A 28 -6.70 -9.73 0.02
N GLN A 29 -8.02 -9.83 -0.11
CA GLN A 29 -8.68 -10.26 -1.35
C GLN A 29 -8.89 -9.08 -2.30
N ILE A 30 -8.52 -9.27 -3.55
CA ILE A 30 -8.71 -8.31 -4.65
C ILE A 30 -9.61 -8.95 -5.69
N LEU A 31 -10.72 -8.28 -5.98
CA LEU A 31 -11.65 -8.64 -7.04
C LEU A 31 -11.31 -7.83 -8.28
N VAL A 32 -11.25 -8.50 -9.42
CA VAL A 32 -11.09 -7.86 -10.74
C VAL A 32 -12.31 -8.19 -11.58
N VAL A 33 -12.94 -7.16 -12.15
CA VAL A 33 -14.11 -7.27 -13.02
C VAL A 33 -13.85 -6.55 -14.34
N SER A 34 -14.30 -7.15 -15.44
CA SER A 34 -14.18 -6.56 -16.78
C SER A 34 -15.38 -6.86 -17.68
N SER A 35 -15.52 -6.11 -18.77
CA SER A 35 -16.53 -6.36 -19.80
C SER A 35 -16.17 -7.52 -20.74
N PHE A 36 -14.92 -7.99 -20.71
CA PHE A 36 -14.36 -9.00 -21.60
C PHE A 36 -13.86 -10.23 -20.83
N LYS A 37 -13.66 -11.36 -21.50
CA LYS A 37 -13.13 -12.55 -20.85
C LYS A 37 -11.61 -12.42 -20.72
N MET A 38 -11.12 -12.48 -19.49
CA MET A 38 -9.69 -12.44 -19.18
C MET A 38 -9.12 -13.86 -19.16
N SER A 39 -7.91 -14.02 -19.68
CA SER A 39 -7.12 -15.26 -19.62
C SER A 39 -6.06 -15.23 -18.52
N PHE A 40 -5.59 -14.04 -18.15
CA PHE A 40 -4.64 -13.85 -17.07
C PHE A 40 -4.75 -12.45 -16.45
N LEU A 41 -4.20 -12.32 -15.24
CA LEU A 41 -3.93 -11.05 -14.58
C LEU A 41 -2.47 -11.04 -14.14
N ALA A 42 -1.68 -10.09 -14.61
CA ALA A 42 -0.34 -9.84 -14.07
C ALA A 42 -0.44 -8.72 -13.03
N TYR A 43 0.09 -8.91 -11.83
CA TYR A 43 0.06 -7.89 -10.79
C TYR A 43 1.45 -7.57 -10.24
N TYR A 44 1.62 -6.32 -9.83
CA TYR A 44 2.80 -5.79 -9.15
C TYR A 44 2.35 -5.02 -7.92
N VAL A 45 2.95 -5.32 -6.77
CA VAL A 45 2.73 -4.61 -5.52
C VAL A 45 3.87 -3.61 -5.37
N ILE A 46 3.52 -2.33 -5.42
CA ILE A 46 4.44 -1.21 -5.30
C ILE A 46 4.31 -0.65 -3.89
N ALA A 47 5.43 -0.53 -3.17
CA ALA A 47 5.48 0.09 -1.85
C ALA A 47 6.80 0.83 -1.71
N ARG A 48 6.77 2.06 -1.17
CA ARG A 48 7.97 2.89 -0.94
C ARG A 48 8.85 3.07 -2.20
N GLY A 49 8.23 3.16 -3.38
CA GLY A 49 8.94 3.33 -4.65
C GLY A 49 9.58 2.06 -5.21
N GLU A 50 9.33 0.89 -4.60
CA GLU A 50 9.89 -0.39 -5.04
C GLU A 50 8.78 -1.41 -5.35
N ILE A 51 9.07 -2.35 -6.25
CA ILE A 51 8.24 -3.53 -6.47
C ILE A 51 8.60 -4.56 -5.40
N VAL A 52 7.69 -4.75 -4.44
CA VAL A 52 7.89 -5.63 -3.28
C VAL A 52 7.28 -7.01 -3.45
N SER A 53 6.40 -7.19 -4.45
CA SER A 53 5.84 -8.50 -4.85
C SER A 53 5.26 -8.41 -6.26
N SER A 54 5.19 -9.54 -6.94
CA SER A 54 4.58 -9.66 -8.27
C SER A 54 4.08 -11.06 -8.52
N GLY A 55 3.11 -11.23 -9.42
CA GLY A 55 2.67 -12.55 -9.83
C GLY A 55 1.73 -12.54 -11.03
N VAL A 56 1.43 -13.74 -11.51
CA VAL A 56 0.46 -13.96 -12.60
C VAL A 56 -0.63 -14.90 -12.11
N VAL A 57 -1.88 -14.47 -12.23
CA VAL A 57 -3.08 -15.25 -11.92
C VAL A 57 -3.66 -15.72 -13.24
N GLN A 58 -3.72 -17.04 -13.45
CA GLN A 58 -4.37 -17.62 -14.60
C GLN A 58 -5.89 -17.57 -14.42
N VAL A 59 -6.61 -17.07 -15.42
CA VAL A 59 -8.08 -16.91 -15.40
C VAL A 59 -8.67 -17.77 -16.50
N LYS A 60 -9.64 -18.63 -16.15
CA LYS A 60 -10.30 -19.54 -17.10
C LYS A 60 -11.34 -18.82 -17.96
N ALA A 61 -10.90 -17.87 -18.79
CA ALA A 61 -11.74 -17.10 -19.71
C ALA A 61 -13.01 -16.52 -19.03
N SER A 62 -12.80 -15.83 -17.91
CA SER A 62 -13.87 -15.26 -17.07
C SER A 62 -13.83 -13.73 -17.09
N ARG A 63 -15.00 -13.11 -16.88
CA ARG A 63 -15.14 -11.65 -16.71
C ARG A 63 -14.87 -11.17 -15.29
N SER A 64 -14.70 -12.10 -14.35
CA SER A 64 -14.39 -11.83 -12.96
C SER A 64 -13.36 -12.83 -12.45
N ALA A 65 -12.42 -12.34 -11.65
CA ALA A 65 -11.43 -13.16 -10.96
C ALA A 65 -11.08 -12.52 -9.61
N THR A 66 -10.84 -13.37 -8.62
CA THR A 66 -10.39 -12.94 -7.30
C THR A 66 -9.02 -13.56 -7.03
N PHE A 67 -8.11 -12.78 -6.47
CA PHE A 67 -6.82 -13.26 -5.98
C PHE A 67 -6.47 -12.58 -4.66
N THR A 68 -5.41 -13.05 -4.00
CA THR A 68 -4.98 -12.53 -2.72
C THR A 68 -3.57 -11.97 -2.77
N VAL A 69 -3.36 -10.85 -2.09
CA VAL A 69 -2.04 -10.31 -1.74
C VAL A 69 -1.93 -10.36 -0.23
N THR A 70 -0.83 -10.90 0.31
CA THR A 70 -0.60 -10.95 1.77
C THR A 70 0.36 -9.82 2.15
N PRO A 71 -0.10 -8.75 2.82
CA PRO A 71 0.75 -7.62 3.18
C PRO A 71 1.86 -8.02 4.16
N ASN A 72 3.07 -7.54 3.90
CA ASN A 72 4.20 -7.61 4.82
C ASN A 72 4.53 -6.21 5.39
N ALA A 73 5.55 -6.13 6.25
CA ALA A 73 5.90 -4.87 6.94
C ALA A 73 6.32 -3.72 6.00
N VAL A 74 6.69 -4.00 4.75
CA VAL A 74 7.03 -2.98 3.75
C VAL A 74 5.76 -2.47 3.04
N MET A 75 4.73 -3.30 2.94
CA MET A 75 3.44 -3.04 2.27
C MET A 75 2.42 -2.27 3.14
N THR A 76 2.89 -1.42 4.05
CA THR A 76 1.99 -0.71 4.99
C THR A 76 1.15 0.36 4.30
N SER A 77 1.74 1.00 3.30
CA SER A 77 1.04 1.76 2.27
C SER A 77 1.55 1.24 0.93
N SER A 78 0.68 0.62 0.14
CA SER A 78 1.07 -0.02 -1.11
C SER A 78 -0.01 0.08 -2.17
N SER A 79 0.42 0.08 -3.43
CA SER A 79 -0.44 0.10 -4.61
C SER A 79 -0.27 -1.22 -5.35
N VAL A 80 -1.35 -1.98 -5.50
CA VAL A 80 -1.38 -3.18 -6.34
C VAL A 80 -1.83 -2.76 -7.72
N THR A 81 -0.92 -2.80 -8.67
CA THR A 81 -1.22 -2.53 -10.09
C THR A 81 -1.47 -3.85 -10.79
N ILE A 82 -2.58 -3.96 -11.50
CA ILE A 82 -3.01 -5.15 -12.21
C ILE A 82 -3.13 -4.85 -13.71
N PHE A 83 -2.62 -5.76 -14.52
CA PHE A 83 -2.65 -5.70 -15.97
C PHE A 83 -3.29 -6.93 -16.60
N THR A 84 -3.93 -6.73 -17.75
CA THR A 84 -4.32 -7.79 -18.68
C THR A 84 -4.31 -7.26 -20.12
N ILE A 85 -4.45 -8.15 -21.10
CA ILE A 85 -4.52 -7.78 -22.53
C ILE A 85 -5.91 -8.10 -23.08
N ASN A 86 -6.51 -7.13 -23.78
CA ASN A 86 -7.77 -7.31 -24.49
C ASN A 86 -7.63 -6.82 -25.94
N ASN A 87 -7.70 -7.72 -26.92
CA ASN A 87 -7.60 -7.37 -28.35
C ASN A 87 -6.37 -6.51 -28.71
N GLY A 88 -5.23 -6.80 -28.07
CA GLY A 88 -3.97 -6.06 -28.25
C GLY A 88 -3.89 -4.76 -27.45
N ASP A 89 -4.93 -4.40 -26.69
CA ASP A 89 -4.90 -3.25 -25.79
C ASP A 89 -4.48 -3.68 -24.38
N LEU A 90 -3.54 -2.94 -23.77
CA LEU A 90 -3.15 -3.10 -22.37
C LEU A 90 -4.20 -2.45 -21.47
N MET A 91 -4.81 -3.28 -20.61
CA MET A 91 -5.80 -2.86 -19.63
C MET A 91 -5.13 -2.81 -18.26
N GLN A 92 -5.39 -1.76 -17.49
CA GLN A 92 -4.75 -1.50 -16.21
C GLN A 92 -5.79 -1.07 -15.17
N SER A 93 -5.59 -1.48 -13.92
CA SER A 93 -6.29 -0.95 -12.75
C SER A 93 -5.39 -1.02 -11.52
N ILE A 94 -5.52 -0.04 -10.62
CA ILE A 94 -4.73 0.06 -9.39
C ILE A 94 -5.66 -0.08 -8.17
N VAL A 95 -5.19 -0.76 -7.14
CA VAL A 95 -5.87 -0.87 -5.83
C VAL A 95 -4.89 -0.49 -4.74
N HIS A 96 -5.25 0.47 -3.90
CA HIS A 96 -4.43 0.86 -2.75
C HIS A 96 -4.76 -0.02 -1.53
N LEU A 97 -3.73 -0.53 -0.87
CA LEU A 97 -3.82 -1.27 0.38
C LEU A 97 -3.11 -0.48 1.48
N LYS A 98 -3.87 -0.14 2.53
CA LYS A 98 -3.37 0.56 3.72
C LYS A 98 -3.49 -0.34 4.94
N VAL A 99 -2.36 -0.76 5.49
CA VAL A 99 -2.27 -1.58 6.70
C VAL A 99 -1.92 -0.67 7.87
N ASN A 100 -2.91 -0.42 8.72
CA ASN A 100 -2.76 0.46 9.87
C ASN A 100 -2.06 -0.21 11.07
N ASP A 101 -1.95 -1.53 11.06
CA ASP A 101 -1.42 -2.31 12.18
C ASP A 101 0.04 -2.69 11.96
N LEU A 102 0.94 -1.78 12.32
CA LEU A 102 2.35 -2.09 12.49
C LEU A 102 2.44 -2.96 13.75
N ASN A 103 2.43 -4.28 13.59
CA ASN A 103 2.51 -5.26 14.68
C ASN A 103 3.86 -5.19 15.45
N ASN A 104 4.44 -4.03 15.77
CA ASN A 104 5.60 -3.86 16.62
C ASN A 104 5.19 -3.27 17.98
N PHE A 105 5.98 -3.55 19.02
CA PHE A 105 5.75 -2.97 20.34
C PHE A 105 7.08 -2.69 21.04
N VAL A 106 7.05 -1.65 21.86
CA VAL A 106 8.06 -1.36 22.88
C VAL A 106 7.28 -1.02 24.14
N ASN A 107 7.52 -1.75 25.21
CA ASN A 107 6.95 -1.50 26.52
C ASN A 107 8.08 -1.18 27.50
N VAL A 108 7.96 -0.05 28.20
CA VAL A 108 8.96 0.42 29.15
C VAL A 108 8.31 0.52 30.51
N THR A 109 8.90 -0.14 31.50
CA THR A 109 8.49 -0.02 32.90
C THR A 109 9.66 0.40 33.77
N LEU A 110 9.38 1.26 34.73
CA LEU A 110 10.35 1.75 35.71
C LEU A 110 10.10 1.05 37.05
N SER A 111 11.18 0.77 37.78
CA SER A 111 11.06 0.15 39.11
C SER A 111 10.41 1.08 40.14
N LYS A 112 10.47 2.39 39.93
CA LYS A 112 9.87 3.43 40.76
C LYS A 112 9.59 4.69 39.92
N ASN A 113 8.53 5.42 40.26
CA ASN A 113 8.13 6.65 39.57
C ASN A 113 8.85 7.90 40.10
N VAL A 114 9.40 7.82 41.31
CA VAL A 114 10.13 8.91 41.97
C VAL A 114 11.43 8.32 42.51
N THR A 115 12.52 9.07 42.42
CA THR A 115 13.85 8.67 42.88
C THR A 115 14.59 9.90 43.39
N GLU A 116 15.47 9.71 44.37
CA GLU A 116 16.39 10.77 44.80
C GLU A 116 17.62 10.84 43.89
N PRO A 117 18.34 11.98 43.85
CA PRO A 117 19.60 12.07 43.13
C PRO A 117 20.57 10.96 43.55
N ARG A 118 21.27 10.38 42.56
CA ARG A 118 22.25 9.29 42.74
C ARG A 118 21.66 7.93 43.15
N GLU A 119 20.36 7.83 43.41
CA GLU A 119 19.74 6.53 43.60
C GLU A 119 19.68 5.74 42.28
N LYS A 120 19.73 4.41 42.40
CA LYS A 120 19.56 3.53 41.26
C LYS A 120 18.08 3.43 40.87
N LEU A 121 17.83 3.52 39.57
CA LEU A 121 16.54 3.27 38.93
C LEU A 121 16.74 2.13 37.92
N THR A 122 15.88 1.12 37.95
CA THR A 122 15.89 0.05 36.96
C THR A 122 14.81 0.31 35.93
N MET A 123 15.20 0.32 34.65
CA MET A 123 14.29 0.38 33.51
C MET A 123 14.23 -0.99 32.85
N ASN A 124 13.03 -1.56 32.76
CA ASN A 124 12.77 -2.80 32.04
C ASN A 124 12.15 -2.46 30.69
N VAL A 125 12.79 -2.90 29.61
CA VAL A 125 12.31 -2.71 28.24
C VAL A 125 11.94 -4.05 27.63
N GLN A 126 10.71 -4.17 27.13
CA GLN A 126 10.22 -5.36 26.43
C GLN A 126 9.89 -5.01 24.99
N SER A 127 10.32 -5.84 24.05
CA SER A 127 10.09 -5.67 22.61
C SER A 127 10.12 -7.02 21.89
N LYS A 128 9.99 -7.01 20.57
CA LYS A 128 10.18 -8.21 19.73
C LYS A 128 11.66 -8.64 19.71
N PRO A 129 11.96 -9.95 19.66
CA PRO A 129 13.33 -10.44 19.51
C PRO A 129 14.05 -9.81 18.30
N GLY A 130 15.32 -9.43 18.50
CA GLY A 130 16.14 -8.79 17.46
C GLY A 130 15.86 -7.30 17.23
N SER A 131 14.97 -6.67 18.01
CA SER A 131 14.73 -5.22 17.93
C SER A 131 15.94 -4.43 18.43
N MET A 132 16.31 -3.38 17.71
CA MET A 132 17.25 -2.37 18.19
C MET A 132 16.47 -1.30 18.96
N ILE A 133 16.86 -1.03 20.21
CA ILE A 133 16.19 -0.06 21.07
C ILE A 133 17.12 1.14 21.29
N GLY A 134 16.67 2.33 20.89
CA GLY A 134 17.27 3.60 21.24
C GLY A 134 16.60 4.20 22.48
N LEU A 135 17.39 4.68 23.44
CA LEU A 135 16.89 5.36 24.63
C LEU A 135 17.50 6.77 24.67
N LEU A 136 16.67 7.77 24.93
CA LEU A 136 17.08 9.15 25.13
C LEU A 136 16.49 9.63 26.47
N ALA A 137 17.35 10.17 27.33
CA ALA A 137 16.93 10.85 28.55
C ALA A 137 17.02 12.36 28.30
N VAL A 138 15.93 13.07 28.57
CA VAL A 138 15.80 14.51 28.33
C VAL A 138 15.44 15.18 29.66
N ASP A 139 16.06 16.32 29.96
CA ASP A 139 15.70 17.13 31.12
C ASP A 139 14.35 17.82 30.87
N GLU A 140 13.47 17.84 31.86
CA GLU A 140 12.13 18.43 31.69
C GLU A 140 12.18 19.91 31.29
N SER A 141 13.20 20.65 31.72
CA SER A 141 13.35 22.08 31.40
C SER A 141 13.56 22.37 29.91
N VAL A 142 14.06 21.41 29.12
CA VAL A 142 14.28 21.59 27.68
C VAL A 142 13.06 21.20 26.84
N LEU A 143 12.05 20.53 27.41
CA LEU A 143 10.78 20.27 26.72
C LEU A 143 10.04 21.58 26.37
N LEU A 144 10.32 22.67 27.11
CA LEU A 144 9.74 23.99 26.87
C LEU A 144 10.43 24.78 25.73
N MET A 145 11.58 24.32 25.24
CA MET A 145 12.41 25.06 24.27
C MET A 145 12.03 24.81 22.79
N GLY A 146 10.95 24.06 22.55
CA GLY A 146 10.29 23.98 21.24
C GLY A 146 9.68 22.60 20.98
N ASP A 147 8.35 22.55 20.89
CA ASP A 147 7.63 21.38 20.38
C ASP A 147 7.77 21.33 18.85
N GLY A 148 8.28 20.22 18.31
CA GLY A 148 8.27 20.00 16.85
C GLY A 148 9.25 18.97 16.29
N ASN A 149 10.29 18.60 17.04
CA ASN A 149 11.33 17.67 16.55
C ASN A 149 11.20 16.25 17.11
N ASP A 150 10.21 15.99 17.96
CA ASP A 150 10.02 14.67 18.56
C ASP A 150 9.47 13.67 17.54
N ILE A 151 10.07 12.47 17.52
CA ILE A 151 9.57 11.35 16.72
C ILE A 151 8.38 10.74 17.46
N THR A 152 7.17 11.00 16.96
CA THR A 152 5.94 10.46 17.55
C THR A 152 5.40 9.29 16.72
N LYS A 153 4.61 8.40 17.34
CA LYS A 153 3.89 7.34 16.59
C LYS A 153 2.99 7.93 15.49
N ARG A 154 2.43 9.12 15.74
CA ARG A 154 1.56 9.81 14.81
C ARG A 154 2.35 10.28 13.59
N SER A 155 3.43 11.03 13.78
CA SER A 155 4.24 11.53 12.66
C SER A 155 4.80 10.37 11.83
N LEU A 156 5.28 9.31 12.47
CA LEU A 156 5.70 8.09 11.77
C LEU A 156 4.58 7.44 10.95
N SER A 157 3.35 7.42 11.48
CA SER A 157 2.21 6.84 10.75
C SER A 157 1.81 7.71 9.56
N GLU A 158 1.85 9.03 9.72
CA GLU A 158 1.58 10.00 8.65
C GLU A 158 2.64 9.88 7.55
N ASP A 159 3.92 9.81 7.90
CA ASP A 159 5.02 9.64 6.94
C ASP A 159 4.90 8.33 6.15
N LEU A 160 4.59 7.22 6.83
CA LEU A 160 4.42 5.92 6.18
C LEU A 160 3.17 5.85 5.28
N GLN A 161 2.15 6.66 5.58
CA GLN A 161 0.91 6.75 4.79
C GLN A 161 0.95 7.84 3.72
N SER A 162 1.95 8.73 3.74
CA SER A 162 2.11 9.85 2.80
C SER A 162 2.37 9.42 1.34
N SER A 163 2.55 8.13 1.09
CA SER A 163 2.60 7.60 -0.28
C SER A 163 1.33 8.05 -1.02
N LYS A 164 1.51 8.76 -2.13
CA LYS A 164 0.40 9.26 -2.93
C LYS A 164 -0.36 8.07 -3.51
N ASP A 165 -1.61 7.91 -3.06
CA ASP A 165 -2.58 7.12 -3.81
C ASP A 165 -2.76 7.82 -5.16
N SER A 166 -2.36 7.15 -6.23
CA SER A 166 -2.55 7.61 -7.60
C SER A 166 -2.95 6.43 -8.47
N ASP A 167 -3.89 6.68 -9.37
CA ASP A 167 -4.30 5.74 -10.41
C ASP A 167 -3.32 5.75 -11.60
N ASP A 168 -2.37 6.71 -11.61
CA ASP A 168 -1.32 6.83 -12.61
C ASP A 168 -0.01 6.21 -12.10
N LEU A 169 0.53 5.25 -12.85
CA LEU A 169 1.77 4.54 -12.49
C LEU A 169 3.00 5.44 -12.44
N GLU A 170 3.01 6.50 -13.26
CA GLU A 170 4.12 7.45 -13.30
C GLU A 170 4.24 8.22 -11.98
N ASP A 171 3.12 8.55 -11.33
CA ASP A 171 3.10 9.15 -10.00
C ASP A 171 3.62 8.20 -8.92
N LEU A 172 3.51 6.89 -9.16
CA LEU A 172 4.10 5.86 -8.31
C LEU A 172 5.59 5.62 -8.61
N GLY A 173 6.15 6.32 -9.61
CA GLY A 173 7.55 6.22 -10.01
C GLY A 173 7.86 5.10 -11.02
N PHE A 174 6.85 4.55 -11.69
CA PHE A 174 6.99 3.42 -12.61
C PHE A 174 6.55 3.78 -14.03
N THR A 175 7.31 3.29 -15.00
CA THR A 175 6.98 3.41 -16.43
C THR A 175 6.71 2.04 -17.01
N VAL A 176 5.68 1.92 -17.85
CA VAL A 176 5.36 0.70 -18.57
C VAL A 176 5.81 0.84 -20.02
N VAL A 177 6.64 -0.10 -20.48
CA VAL A 177 7.02 -0.23 -21.89
C VAL A 177 6.34 -1.48 -22.44
N THR A 178 5.57 -1.33 -23.52
CA THR A 178 4.81 -2.43 -24.11
C THR A 178 4.63 -2.23 -25.61
N ASP A 179 4.57 -3.35 -26.35
CA ASP A 179 4.17 -3.37 -27.77
C ASP A 179 2.64 -3.38 -27.93
N ALA A 180 1.89 -3.53 -26.82
CA ALA A 180 0.44 -3.43 -26.80
C ALA A 180 -0.01 -1.96 -26.92
N ARG A 181 -1.24 -1.75 -27.40
CA ARG A 181 -1.85 -0.42 -27.44
C ARG A 181 -2.26 -0.02 -26.02
N VAL A 182 -1.79 1.13 -25.54
CA VAL A 182 -2.21 1.65 -24.23
C VAL A 182 -3.47 2.50 -24.42
N LYS A 183 -4.55 2.15 -23.71
CA LYS A 183 -5.74 3.00 -23.61
C LYS A 183 -5.70 3.77 -22.29
N VAL A 184 -5.37 5.06 -22.35
CA VAL A 184 -5.51 5.97 -21.21
C VAL A 184 -7.00 6.25 -21.03
N ASN A 185 -7.60 5.68 -19.98
CA ASN A 185 -8.96 6.04 -19.59
C ASN A 185 -8.91 7.39 -18.87
N LEU A 186 -9.13 8.47 -19.60
CA LEU A 186 -9.44 9.79 -19.04
C LEU A 186 -10.79 9.72 -18.33
N ILE A 187 -10.85 9.15 -17.13
CA ILE A 187 -11.98 9.38 -16.22
C ILE A 187 -11.65 10.67 -15.48
N SER A 188 -12.10 11.79 -16.03
CA SER A 188 -12.15 13.01 -15.25
C SER A 188 -13.12 12.79 -14.09
N SER A 189 -12.60 12.64 -12.88
CA SER A 189 -13.41 12.77 -11.67
C SER A 189 -13.73 14.26 -11.50
N ARG A 190 -14.67 14.76 -12.31
CA ARG A 190 -15.41 15.99 -12.03
C ARG A 190 -16.87 15.64 -11.91
N PHE A 191 -17.29 15.15 -10.76
CA PHE A 191 -18.66 15.36 -10.28
C PHE A 191 -18.68 15.39 -8.75
N GLY A 192 -19.06 16.55 -8.21
CA GLY A 192 -19.85 16.75 -6.99
C GLY A 192 -19.20 16.47 -5.66
#